data_AF-A0A1V5KDI2-F1
#
_entry.id   AF-A0A1V5KDI2-F1
#
_cell.length_a   1.000
_cell.length_b   1.000
_cell.length_c   1.000
_cell.angle_alpha   90.00
_cell.angle_beta   90.00
_cell.angle_gamma   90.00
#
_symmetry.space_group_name_H-M   'P 1'
#
loop_
_entity.id
_entity.type
_entity.pdbx_description
1 polymer ?
#
loop_
_entity_poly.entity_id
_entity_poly.type
_entity_poly.pdbx_seq_one_letter_code
_entity_poly.pdbx_strand_id
1 'polypeptide(L)' 'MARLGRLVYAFGDPRMGCMGGAADLNALPDAWHHVEVCSGVLEDECRSLVQAFFSMKRRENKEGKSEAKSEG' A
#
# COMPACT_ATOMS: atom_id res chain seq x y z
N MET A 1 19.41 -5.33 8.49
CA MET A 1 18.92 -3.99 8.07
C MET A 1 19.57 -3.66 6.74
N ALA A 2 18.80 -3.30 5.70
CA ALA A 2 19.31 -3.16 4.33
C ALA A 2 20.11 -1.87 4.05
N ARG A 3 20.15 -0.92 5.01
CA ARG A 3 20.89 0.36 4.92
C ARG A 3 20.60 1.13 3.61
N LEU A 4 19.34 1.19 3.22
CA LEU A 4 18.91 1.93 2.04
C LEU A 4 19.17 3.43 2.23
N GLY A 5 19.75 4.08 1.22
CA GLY A 5 19.97 5.53 1.23
C GLY A 5 18.72 6.32 0.89
N ARG A 6 17.88 5.79 -0.02
CA ARG A 6 16.69 6.47 -0.51
C ARG A 6 15.54 5.51 -0.74
N LEU A 7 14.34 5.92 -0.34
CA LEU A 7 13.07 5.26 -0.57
C LEU A 7 12.21 6.14 -1.48
N VAL A 8 11.77 5.59 -2.61
CA VAL A 8 10.86 6.26 -3.54
C VAL A 8 9.58 5.43 -3.66
N TYR A 9 8.42 6.04 -3.44
CA TYR A 9 7.13 5.35 -3.58
C TYR A 9 6.06 6.25 -4.18
N ALA A 10 4.98 5.63 -4.68
CA ALA A 10 3.93 6.33 -5.39
C ALA A 10 3.00 7.11 -4.46
N PHE A 11 2.31 6.44 -3.54
CA PHE A 11 1.41 7.08 -2.58
C PHE A 11 1.57 6.49 -1.19
N GLY A 12 1.26 7.28 -0.17
CA GLY A 12 1.32 6.86 1.22
C GLY A 12 0.13 5.98 1.62
N ASP A 13 0.35 5.06 2.56
CA ASP A 13 -0.72 4.30 3.21
C ASP A 13 -0.96 4.85 4.62
N PRO A 14 -2.10 5.51 4.88
CA PRO A 14 -2.39 6.06 6.20
C PRO A 14 -2.69 5.00 7.26
N ARG A 15 -3.03 3.76 6.87
CA ARG A 15 -3.40 2.69 7.82
C ARG A 15 -2.24 1.77 8.15
N MET A 16 -1.35 1.51 7.20
CA MET A 16 -0.29 0.51 7.36
C MET A 16 1.11 1.04 7.02
N GLY A 17 1.23 2.28 6.53
CA GLY A 17 2.52 2.87 6.18
C GLY A 17 3.36 3.23 7.41
N CYS A 18 4.67 2.98 7.34
CA CYS A 18 5.62 3.25 8.42
C CYS A 18 6.62 4.38 8.10
N MET A 19 6.35 5.17 7.05
CA MET A 19 7.18 6.27 6.56
C MET A 19 6.31 7.54 6.40
N GLY A 20 5.60 7.90 7.48
CA GLY A 20 4.63 9.00 7.51
C GLY A 20 3.16 8.57 7.39
N GLY A 21 2.88 7.28 7.62
CA GLY A 21 1.53 6.71 7.62
C GLY A 21 1.01 6.49 9.04
N ALA A 22 0.69 5.24 9.38
CA ALA A 22 0.35 4.82 10.74
C ALA A 22 1.51 5.00 11.74
N ALA A 23 2.74 4.91 11.26
CA ALA A 23 3.94 5.23 12.00
C ALA A 23 4.95 5.96 11.09
N ASP A 24 5.95 6.57 11.71
CA ASP A 24 7.10 7.09 11.01
C ASP A 24 8.39 6.63 11.67
N LEU A 25 9.05 5.64 11.05
CA LEU A 25 10.31 5.08 11.53
C LEU A 25 11.47 6.07 11.38
N ASN A 26 11.40 6.98 10.41
CA ASN A 26 12.42 8.01 10.22
C ASN A 26 12.32 9.14 11.26
N ALA A 27 11.17 9.30 11.91
CA ALA A 27 10.98 10.30 12.96
C ALA A 27 11.34 9.79 14.36
N LEU A 28 11.74 8.52 14.50
CA LEU A 28 12.10 7.95 15.79
C LEU A 28 13.42 8.57 16.29
N PRO A 29 13.46 9.13 17.51
CA PRO A 29 14.65 9.82 18.03
C PRO A 29 15.86 8.89 18.18
N ASP A 30 15.62 7.61 18.46
CA ASP A 30 16.67 6.60 18.61
C ASP A 30 16.99 5.86 17.31
N ALA A 31 16.44 6.28 16.16
CA ALA A 31 16.74 5.66 14.88
C ALA A 31 18.18 5.98 14.45
N TRP A 32 19.03 4.95 14.40
CA TRP A 32 20.41 5.10 13.94
C TRP A 32 20.53 5.16 12.41
N HIS A 33 19.45 4.89 11.68
CA HIS A 33 19.44 4.89 10.22
C HIS A 33 18.26 5.70 9.69
N HIS A 34 18.57 6.78 8.99
CA HIS A 34 17.59 7.64 8.33
C HIS A 34 17.65 7.42 6.82
N VAL A 35 16.47 7.32 6.20
CA VAL A 35 16.30 7.11 4.77
C VAL A 35 15.74 8.37 4.14
N GLU A 36 16.30 8.84 3.03
CA GLU A 36 15.70 9.91 2.24
C GLU A 36 14.40 9.41 1.60
N VAL A 37 13.27 10.06 1.88
CA VAL A 37 11.94 9.63 1.39
C VAL A 37 11.44 10.56 0.31
N CYS A 38 11.04 9.99 -0.83
CA CYS A 38 10.40 10.69 -1.94
C CYS A 38 9.08 9.99 -2.28
N SER A 39 7.97 10.68 -2.06
CA SER A 39 6.61 10.19 -2.32
C SER A 39 5.97 10.93 -3.50
N GLY A 40 4.87 10.40 -4.04
CA GLY A 40 4.09 11.03 -5.12
C GLY A 40 4.52 10.63 -6.53
N VAL A 41 5.48 9.72 -6.69
CA VAL A 41 6.00 9.35 -8.02
C VAL A 41 5.02 8.44 -8.75
N LEU A 42 4.43 8.92 -9.85
CA LEU A 42 3.39 8.22 -10.61
C LEU A 42 2.19 7.81 -9.73
N GLU A 43 1.82 8.70 -8.81
CA GLU A 43 0.76 8.43 -7.84
C GLU A 43 -0.55 8.01 -8.51
N ASP A 44 -1.00 8.73 -9.52
CA ASP A 44 -2.29 8.50 -10.18
C ASP A 44 -2.32 7.18 -10.94
N GLU A 45 -1.25 6.85 -11.67
CA GLU A 45 -1.11 5.61 -12.42
C GLU A 45 -1.05 4.40 -11.47
N CYS A 46 -0.21 4.46 -10.43
CA CYS A 46 -0.11 3.40 -9.44
C CYS A 46 -1.42 3.22 -8.67
N ARG A 47 -2.10 4.32 -8.31
CA ARG A 47 -3.39 4.29 -7.62
C ARG A 47 -4.45 3.62 -8.49
N SER A 48 -4.48 3.94 -9.79
CA SER A 48 -5.41 3.34 -10.76
C SER A 48 -5.22 1.82 -10.87
N LEU A 49 -3.97 1.34 -10.94
CA LEU A 49 -3.65 -0.09 -10.98
C LEU A 49 -4.14 -0.83 -9.73
N VAL A 50 -3.88 -0.27 -8.55
CA VAL A 50 -4.28 -0.88 -7.26
C VAL A 50 -5.81 -0.89 -7.12
N GLN A 51 -6.49 0.18 -7.51
CA GLN A 51 -7.96 0.25 -7.50
C GLN A 51 -8.58 -0.76 -8.46
N ALA A 52 -8.03 -0.91 -9.67
CA ALA A 52 -8.48 -1.91 -10.63
C ALA A 52 -8.34 -3.32 -10.07
N PHE A 53 -7.19 -3.66 -9.49
CA PHE A 53 -6.93 -4.96 -8.87
C PHE A 53 -7.98 -5.32 -7.80
N PHE A 54 -8.20 -4.43 -6.83
CA PHE A 54 -9.17 -4.72 -5.77
C PHE A 54 -10.62 -4.71 -6.25
N SER A 55 -10.94 -3.96 -7.31
CA SER A 55 -12.27 -3.97 -7.91
C SER A 55 -12.56 -5.31 -8.61
N MET A 56 -11.59 -5.85 -9.35
CA MET A 56 -11.67 -7.19 -9.94
C MET A 56 -11.85 -8.25 -8.86
N LYS A 57 -10.99 -8.24 -7.83
CA LYS A 57 -11.05 -9.21 -6.72
C LYS A 57 -12.37 -9.18 -5.94
N ARG A 58 -12.96 -8.00 -5.75
CA ARG A 58 -14.28 -7.86 -5.11
C ARG A 58 -15.41 -8.43 -5.96
N ARG A 59 -15.32 -8.29 -7.29
CA ARG A 59 -16.31 -8.83 -8.22
C ARG A 59 -16.27 -10.36 -8.22
N GLU A 60 -15.08 -10.96 -8.34
CA GLU A 60 -14.87 -12.42 -8.26
C GLU A 60 -15.44 -13.00 -6.96
N ASN A 61 -15.17 -12.36 -5.81
CA ASN A 61 -15.69 -12.81 -4.52
C ASN A 61 -17.22 -12.68 -4.39
N LYS A 62 -17.86 -11.81 -5.19
CA LYS A 62 -19.32 -11.67 -5.24
C LYS A 62 -19.95 -12.73 -6.14
N GLU A 63 -19.31 -13.03 -7.27
CA GLU A 63 -19.73 -14.07 -8.23
C GLU A 63 -19.61 -15.47 -7.61
N GLY A 64 -18.48 -15.79 -6.97
CA GLY A 64 -18.30 -17.08 -6.27
C GLY A 64 -19.25 -17.28 -5.07
N LYS A 65 -19.76 -16.19 -4.48
CA LYS A 65 -20.82 -16.24 -3.45
C LYS A 65 -22.23 -16.44 -4.02
N SER A 66 -22.44 -16.12 -5.30
CA SER A 66 -23.71 -16.32 -5.99
C SER A 66 -23.88 -17.78 -6.42
N GLU A 67 -22.80 -18.41 -6.89
CA GLU A 67 -22.80 -19.83 -7.27
C GLU A 67 -23.01 -20.75 -6.05
N ALA A 68 -22.30 -20.48 -4.95
CA ALA A 68 -22.43 -21.23 -3.69
C ALA A 68 -23.81 -21.12 -3.00
N LYS A 69 -24.68 -20.21 -3.45
CA LYS A 69 -26.05 -20.05 -2.94
C LYS A 69 -27.13 -20.72 -3.79
N SER A 70 -26.78 -21.25 -4.97
CA SER A 70 -27.73 -21.88 -5.90
C SER A 70 -27.80 -23.40 -5.80
N GLU A 71 -26.88 -24.02 -5.07
CA GLU A 71 -26.78 -25.48 -4.88
C GLU A 71 -27.23 -25.95 -3.49
N GLY A 72 -27.90 -25.10 -2.71
CA GLY A 72 -28.41 -25.39 -1.36
C GLY A 72 -29.91 -25.22 -1.23
#